data_AF-A0A6A6ZIV1-F1
#
_entry.id   AF-A0A6A6ZIV1-F1
#
_cell.length_a   1.000
_cell.length_b   1.000
_cell.length_c   1.000
_cell.angle_alpha   90.00
_cell.angle_beta   90.00
_cell.angle_gamma   90.00
#
_symmetry.space_group_name_H-M   'P 1'
#
loop_
_entity.id
_entity.type
_entity.pdbx_description
1 polymer ?
#
loop_
_entity_poly.entity_id
_entity_poly.type
_entity_poly.pdbx_seq_one_letter_code
_entity_poly.pdbx_strand_id
1 'polypeptide(L)'
;MRKLAKPLPLDTPIAIELSPSISIQVTLIDANHCIGAVMFLIEGDGKAILYTGDIRAETWWVNSLVQNPILLPYTLGTRRLECMYLDTTFATKSAPYKEFPSKAEGIRELLSKVDDYPENTIFYFHSWTFGYENVWLALSAFLKSRIHLDDYRARIYGSLSTLDKKQLRESGLNVSTDNKSLRESGLEIREAFALCGVKNGNHIQPGCLTSREGVRLHSCERGMGCRVIDHDTNAKVVHIIPIVTRADGVDIAEIGAGSGKGDMDQKEELETGDVAAVGRLMEMCAKIIEDEALLSRVLALLQQTLADGNGKLDLDMQLQKTSGESQDGISLQKLVSVLSTNASKSSVLCELVAAFKPKDVFPCTVNEATWTPDLSIKTLFGEHCSGNTFRHDVEMTEQYEARMQQQQRKQRDREETQQDTQATNEHLLKRRKLTNSRLAYEAAIGTHLTWADYGGLTSTRRREEREEEEL
;
A
#
# COMPACT_ATOMS: atom_id res chain seq x y z
N MET A 1 -1.53 -17.83 25.16
CA MET A 1 -0.41 -17.55 24.24
C MET A 1 0.93 -18.07 24.73
N ARG A 2 1.48 -17.67 25.90
CA ARG A 2 2.85 -18.02 26.35
C ARG A 2 3.25 -19.51 26.40
N LYS A 3 2.29 -20.44 26.57
CA LYS A 3 2.53 -21.90 26.54
C LYS A 3 2.24 -22.55 25.18
N LEU A 4 1.67 -21.78 24.24
CA LEU A 4 1.17 -22.27 22.94
C LEU A 4 2.00 -21.72 21.77
N ALA A 5 2.57 -20.52 21.91
CA ALA A 5 3.47 -19.94 20.92
C ALA A 5 4.92 -20.34 21.20
N LYS A 6 5.64 -20.75 20.16
CA LYS A 6 7.07 -21.09 20.19
C LYS A 6 7.81 -20.15 19.24
N PRO A 7 8.70 -19.27 19.73
CA PRO A 7 9.50 -18.44 18.84
C PRO A 7 10.54 -19.32 18.13
N LEU A 8 10.82 -19.00 16.87
CA LEU A 8 11.91 -19.62 16.11
C LEU A 8 13.00 -18.54 15.88
N PRO A 9 14.29 -18.90 15.93
CA PRO A 9 15.35 -17.99 15.56
C PRO A 9 15.38 -17.72 14.05
N LEU A 10 15.89 -16.55 13.66
CA LEU A 10 16.16 -16.23 12.27
C LEU A 10 17.30 -17.10 11.71
N ASP A 11 17.27 -17.31 10.40
CA ASP A 11 18.32 -17.96 9.60
C ASP A 11 18.74 -19.34 10.12
N THR A 12 17.83 -20.01 10.84
CA THR A 12 18.09 -21.31 11.47
C THR A 12 16.99 -22.28 11.05
N PRO A 13 17.32 -23.36 10.33
CA PRO A 13 16.34 -24.38 9.97
C PRO A 13 15.86 -25.16 11.18
N ILE A 14 14.55 -25.16 11.43
CA ILE A 14 13.91 -25.86 12.54
C ILE A 14 12.93 -26.91 12.02
N ALA A 15 13.09 -28.16 12.47
CA ALA A 15 12.12 -29.21 12.20
C ALA A 15 10.87 -29.04 13.08
N ILE A 16 9.69 -29.03 12.44
CA ILE A 16 8.38 -28.92 13.07
C ILE A 16 7.58 -30.17 12.72
N GLU A 17 7.16 -30.93 13.73
CA GLU A 17 6.23 -32.05 13.59
C GLU A 17 4.80 -31.50 13.49
N LEU A 18 4.11 -31.82 12.39
CA LEU A 18 2.71 -31.44 12.17
C LEU A 18 1.75 -32.51 12.68
N SER A 19 2.13 -33.78 12.50
CA SER A 19 1.44 -34.96 13.01
C SER A 19 2.44 -36.12 13.11
N PRO A 20 2.10 -37.25 13.74
CA PRO A 20 2.95 -38.43 13.73
C PRO A 20 3.36 -38.75 12.29
N SER A 21 4.66 -38.94 12.05
CA SER A 21 5.30 -39.18 10.74
C SER A 21 5.30 -38.04 9.71
N ILE A 22 4.71 -36.88 10.01
CA ILE A 22 4.73 -35.71 9.13
C ILE A 22 5.51 -34.58 9.80
N SER A 23 6.66 -34.25 9.22
CA SER A 23 7.47 -33.11 9.64
C SER A 23 7.82 -32.23 8.46
N ILE A 24 7.96 -30.94 8.74
CA ILE A 24 8.47 -29.93 7.82
C ILE A 24 9.68 -29.26 8.45
N GLN A 25 10.55 -28.69 7.64
CA GLN A 25 11.60 -27.79 8.08
C GLN A 25 11.17 -26.36 7.78
N VAL A 26 11.26 -25.48 8.78
CA VAL A 26 10.91 -24.07 8.67
C VAL A 26 12.12 -23.22 9.04
N THR A 27 12.46 -22.27 8.18
CA THR A 27 13.47 -21.24 8.45
C THR A 27 12.81 -19.88 8.36
N LEU A 28 13.01 -19.04 9.38
CA LEU A 28 12.57 -17.65 9.37
C LEU A 28 13.65 -16.77 8.76
N ILE A 29 13.29 -15.89 7.83
CA ILE A 29 14.19 -14.92 7.19
C ILE A 29 13.66 -13.53 7.45
N ASP A 30 14.52 -12.54 7.71
CA ASP A 30 14.10 -11.15 7.89
C ASP A 30 13.30 -10.64 6.67
N ALA A 31 12.15 -10.00 6.91
CA ALA A 31 11.26 -9.48 5.86
C ALA A 31 11.53 -8.01 5.46
N ASN A 32 12.42 -7.31 6.18
CA ASN A 32 12.64 -5.87 6.06
C ASN A 32 11.34 -5.02 6.08
N HIS A 33 10.31 -5.45 6.80
CA HIS A 33 9.04 -4.73 6.89
C HIS A 33 8.95 -3.93 8.20
N CYS A 34 8.81 -4.62 9.33
CA CYS A 34 8.86 -4.06 10.69
C CYS A 34 9.59 -5.01 11.64
N ILE A 35 9.85 -4.60 12.89
CA ILE A 35 10.54 -5.46 13.87
C ILE A 35 9.74 -6.76 14.09
N GLY A 36 10.42 -7.89 13.88
CA GLY A 36 9.84 -9.22 14.03
C GLY A 36 9.06 -9.72 12.80
N ALA A 37 8.94 -8.93 11.73
CA ALA A 37 8.40 -9.40 10.46
C ALA A 37 9.38 -10.38 9.79
N VAL A 38 8.86 -11.52 9.34
CA VAL A 38 9.67 -12.60 8.77
C VAL A 38 9.01 -13.22 7.54
N MET A 39 9.85 -13.65 6.61
CA MET A 39 9.48 -14.63 5.60
C MET A 39 9.66 -16.05 6.16
N PHE A 40 8.87 -17.00 5.67
CA PHE A 40 8.97 -18.41 6.02
C PHE A 40 9.45 -19.21 4.81
N LEU A 41 10.66 -19.74 4.88
CA LEU A 41 11.08 -20.83 3.99
C LEU A 41 10.60 -22.14 4.60
N ILE A 42 9.73 -22.86 3.88
CA ILE A 42 9.15 -24.12 4.35
C ILE A 42 9.57 -25.23 3.38
N GLU A 43 10.19 -26.26 3.92
CA GLU A 43 10.67 -27.43 3.19
C GLU A 43 9.99 -28.70 3.71
N GLY A 44 9.52 -29.54 2.80
CA GLY A 44 8.83 -30.79 3.15
C GLY A 44 8.54 -31.62 1.90
N ASP A 45 8.58 -32.95 2.03
CA ASP A 45 8.29 -33.88 0.95
C ASP A 45 9.09 -33.60 -0.36
N GLY A 46 10.37 -33.25 -0.21
CA GLY A 46 11.25 -32.90 -1.34
C GLY A 46 10.92 -31.58 -2.06
N LYS A 47 9.96 -30.81 -1.54
CA LYS A 47 9.55 -29.50 -2.07
C LYS A 47 9.92 -28.39 -1.11
N ALA A 48 9.92 -27.16 -1.62
CA ALA A 48 10.14 -25.96 -0.84
C ALA A 48 9.25 -24.82 -1.33
N ILE A 49 8.75 -24.01 -0.40
CA ILE A 49 8.03 -22.76 -0.68
C ILE A 49 8.63 -21.62 0.14
N LEU A 50 8.51 -20.40 -0.37
CA LEU A 50 8.82 -19.18 0.39
C LEU A 50 7.54 -18.38 0.55
N TYR A 51 7.18 -18.06 1.79
CA TYR A 51 6.07 -17.17 2.10
C TYR A 51 6.63 -15.85 2.64
N THR A 52 6.44 -14.75 1.92
CA THR A 52 7.10 -13.48 2.27
C THR A 52 6.45 -12.78 3.46
N GLY A 53 5.15 -12.98 3.68
CA GLY A 53 4.37 -12.02 4.46
C GLY A 53 4.46 -10.64 3.81
N ASP A 54 4.34 -9.56 4.60
CA ASP A 54 4.59 -8.21 4.12
C ASP A 54 6.09 -7.93 4.07
N ILE A 55 6.59 -7.38 2.97
CA ILE A 55 8.03 -7.12 2.77
C ILE A 55 8.28 -5.72 2.22
N ARG A 56 9.51 -5.22 2.41
CA ARG A 56 10.04 -4.10 1.64
C ARG A 56 11.30 -4.54 0.90
N ALA A 57 11.13 -4.90 -0.36
CA ALA A 57 12.15 -5.61 -1.13
C ALA A 57 13.32 -4.74 -1.63
N GLU A 58 13.87 -3.77 -0.88
CA GLU A 58 14.95 -2.89 -1.39
C GLU A 58 16.15 -3.67 -1.97
N THR A 59 16.79 -3.16 -3.03
CA THR A 59 17.90 -3.86 -3.73
C THR A 59 19.02 -4.31 -2.80
N TRP A 60 19.42 -3.50 -1.80
CA TRP A 60 20.44 -3.90 -0.82
C TRP A 60 20.00 -5.12 0.01
N TRP A 61 18.71 -5.22 0.32
CA TRP A 61 18.14 -6.32 1.09
C TRP A 61 18.02 -7.56 0.22
N VAL A 62 17.59 -7.45 -1.05
CA VAL A 62 17.61 -8.58 -2.02
C VAL A 62 19.05 -9.10 -2.18
N ASN A 63 20.03 -8.21 -2.27
CA ASN A 63 21.44 -8.58 -2.33
C ASN A 63 21.92 -9.32 -1.06
N SER A 64 21.32 -9.04 0.11
CA SER A 64 21.62 -9.79 1.34
C SER A 64 21.04 -11.21 1.29
N LEU A 65 19.86 -11.40 0.69
CA LEU A 65 19.22 -12.71 0.56
C LEU A 65 20.03 -13.65 -0.33
N VAL A 66 20.56 -13.15 -1.45
CA VAL A 66 21.38 -13.96 -2.37
C VAL A 66 22.74 -14.34 -1.78
N GLN A 67 23.15 -13.71 -0.69
CA GLN A 67 24.36 -14.04 0.07
C GLN A 67 24.07 -14.89 1.31
N ASN A 68 22.80 -15.06 1.69
CA ASN A 68 22.41 -15.82 2.86
C ASN A 68 22.72 -17.33 2.65
N PRO A 69 23.57 -17.95 3.49
CA PRO A 69 23.99 -19.34 3.32
C PRO A 69 22.85 -20.36 3.26
N ILE A 70 21.75 -20.10 3.97
CA ILE A 70 20.57 -20.98 3.98
C ILE A 70 19.77 -20.86 2.68
N LEU A 71 19.80 -19.69 2.05
CA LEU A 71 19.06 -19.41 0.81
C LEU A 71 19.87 -19.69 -0.46
N LEU A 72 21.21 -19.79 -0.35
CA LEU A 72 22.12 -20.11 -1.47
C LEU A 72 21.64 -21.29 -2.34
N PRO A 73 21.11 -22.40 -1.79
CA PRO A 73 20.63 -23.48 -2.64
C PRO A 73 19.56 -23.03 -3.63
N TYR A 74 18.66 -22.13 -3.22
CA TYR A 74 17.55 -21.61 -4.01
C TYR A 74 17.99 -20.47 -4.94
N THR A 75 18.87 -19.58 -4.48
CA THR A 75 19.30 -18.41 -5.26
C THR A 75 20.36 -18.75 -6.32
N LEU A 76 21.20 -19.76 -6.05
CA LEU A 76 22.16 -20.31 -7.03
C LEU A 76 21.57 -21.43 -7.90
N GLY A 77 20.31 -21.82 -7.66
CA GLY A 77 19.56 -22.75 -8.51
C GLY A 77 19.87 -24.24 -8.32
N THR A 78 20.57 -24.65 -7.25
CA THR A 78 20.77 -26.08 -6.91
C THR A 78 19.50 -26.73 -6.34
N ARG A 79 18.64 -25.92 -5.73
CA ARG A 79 17.25 -26.21 -5.34
C ARG A 79 16.34 -25.17 -5.97
N ARG A 80 15.05 -25.45 -5.99
CA ARG A 80 14.05 -24.55 -6.56
C ARG A 80 12.84 -24.46 -5.67
N LEU A 81 12.28 -23.26 -5.56
CA LEU A 81 10.99 -23.06 -4.92
C LEU A 81 9.88 -23.53 -5.84
N GLU A 82 8.98 -24.35 -5.31
CA GLU A 82 7.75 -24.74 -6.01
C GLU A 82 6.82 -23.53 -6.15
N CYS A 83 6.73 -22.72 -5.11
CA CYS A 83 5.91 -21.52 -5.08
C CYS A 83 6.56 -20.45 -4.19
N MET A 84 6.51 -19.20 -4.64
CA MET A 84 6.74 -18.02 -3.80
C MET A 84 5.40 -17.32 -3.55
N TYR A 85 4.94 -17.31 -2.30
CA TYR A 85 3.80 -16.49 -1.88
C TYR A 85 4.33 -15.09 -1.60
N LEU A 86 4.00 -14.15 -2.48
CA LEU A 86 4.67 -12.85 -2.60
C LEU A 86 3.74 -11.71 -2.17
N ASP A 87 4.27 -10.77 -1.38
CA ASP A 87 3.64 -9.47 -1.15
C ASP A 87 3.50 -8.70 -2.47
N THR A 88 2.25 -8.54 -2.89
CA THR A 88 1.88 -7.85 -4.13
C THR A 88 1.12 -6.56 -3.85
N THR A 89 1.20 -6.01 -2.63
CA THR A 89 0.39 -4.87 -2.16
C THR A 89 0.48 -3.66 -3.10
N PHE A 90 1.66 -3.43 -3.67
CA PHE A 90 1.92 -2.35 -4.61
C PHE A 90 2.25 -2.82 -6.03
N ALA A 91 2.30 -4.13 -6.27
CA ALA A 91 2.67 -4.70 -7.58
C ALA A 91 1.64 -4.40 -8.67
N THR A 92 0.36 -4.29 -8.30
CA THR A 92 -0.77 -4.09 -9.21
C THR A 92 -1.35 -2.67 -9.19
N LYS A 93 -0.79 -1.77 -8.37
CA LYS A 93 -1.29 -0.40 -8.24
C LYS A 93 -0.79 0.48 -9.39
N SER A 94 -1.66 1.36 -9.87
CA SER A 94 -1.31 2.37 -10.86
C SER A 94 -0.34 3.41 -10.28
N ALA A 95 0.16 4.31 -11.14
CA ALA A 95 0.75 5.56 -10.64
C ALA A 95 -0.27 6.20 -9.68
N PRO A 96 0.17 6.69 -8.50
CA PRO A 96 1.55 7.03 -8.10
C PRO A 96 2.34 5.96 -7.31
N TYR A 97 1.79 4.77 -7.12
CA TYR A 97 2.36 3.75 -6.24
C TYR A 97 3.38 2.82 -6.90
N LYS A 98 3.85 3.16 -8.11
CA LYS A 98 4.79 2.35 -8.88
C LYS A 98 6.23 2.47 -8.39
N GLU A 99 6.63 3.67 -7.99
CA GLU A 99 7.98 3.96 -7.53
C GLU A 99 7.91 4.61 -6.15
N PHE A 100 8.77 4.14 -5.26
CA PHE A 100 8.91 4.70 -3.93
C PHE A 100 10.37 5.05 -3.68
N PRO A 101 10.66 6.14 -2.95
CA PRO A 101 12.01 6.36 -2.45
C PRO A 101 12.44 5.21 -1.55
N SER A 102 13.75 4.99 -1.47
CA SER A 102 14.33 4.08 -0.49
C SER A 102 14.07 4.59 0.94
N LYS A 103 14.11 3.68 1.92
CA LYS A 103 14.02 4.05 3.35
C LYS A 103 15.09 5.09 3.71
N ALA A 104 16.29 4.96 3.15
CA ALA A 104 17.40 5.88 3.35
C ALA A 104 17.10 7.28 2.80
N GLU A 105 16.52 7.39 1.61
CA GLU A 105 16.12 8.68 1.03
C GLU A 105 15.00 9.33 1.82
N GLY A 106 14.02 8.56 2.30
CA GLY A 106 12.96 9.05 3.18
C GLY A 106 13.51 9.62 4.49
N ILE A 107 14.46 8.90 5.13
CA ILE A 107 15.15 9.39 6.33
C ILE A 107 15.97 10.64 6.01
N ARG A 108 16.69 10.69 4.88
CA ARG A 108 17.47 11.86 4.47
C ARG A 108 16.59 13.10 4.30
N GLU A 109 15.44 12.97 3.64
CA GLU A 109 14.47 14.08 3.51
C GLU A 109 14.00 14.55 4.88
N LEU A 110 13.64 13.62 5.77
CA LEU A 110 13.19 13.93 7.12
C LEU A 110 14.26 14.70 7.91
N LEU A 111 15.50 14.19 7.94
CA LEU A 111 16.58 14.83 8.68
C LEU A 111 16.88 16.24 8.16
N SER A 112 16.84 16.43 6.83
CA SER A 112 17.00 17.76 6.22
C SER A 112 15.93 18.74 6.69
N LYS A 113 14.66 18.31 6.75
CA LYS A 113 13.55 19.17 7.21
C LYS A 113 13.63 19.49 8.70
N VAL A 114 14.10 18.52 9.50
CA VAL A 114 14.26 18.69 10.94
C VAL A 114 15.41 19.64 11.28
N ASP A 115 16.46 19.67 10.46
CA ASP A 115 17.63 20.55 10.64
C ASP A 115 17.30 22.05 10.50
N ASP A 116 16.26 22.39 9.74
CA ASP A 116 15.81 23.77 9.54
C ASP A 116 15.19 24.41 10.81
N TYR A 117 14.93 23.60 11.84
CA TYR A 117 14.29 24.06 13.08
C TYR A 117 15.31 24.36 14.20
N PRO A 118 15.02 25.34 15.08
CA PRO A 118 15.86 25.65 16.24
C PRO A 118 16.16 24.47 17.17
N GLU A 119 17.27 24.53 17.90
CA GLU A 119 17.70 23.46 18.83
C GLU A 119 16.74 23.19 20.00
N ASN A 120 15.86 24.14 20.33
CA ASN A 120 14.86 23.97 21.39
C ASN A 120 13.49 23.51 20.87
N THR A 121 13.34 23.26 19.57
CA THR A 121 12.10 22.78 18.97
C THR A 121 11.72 21.41 19.50
N ILE A 122 10.47 21.26 19.94
CA ILE A 122 9.87 19.98 20.33
C ILE A 122 9.18 19.39 19.10
N PHE A 123 9.50 18.13 18.81
CA PHE A 123 8.91 17.37 17.71
C PHE A 123 8.02 16.25 18.23
N TYR A 124 6.91 16.05 17.53
CA TYR A 124 6.03 14.91 17.71
C TYR A 124 5.97 14.08 16.43
N PHE A 125 6.50 12.86 16.48
CA PHE A 125 6.49 11.91 15.39
C PHE A 125 5.24 11.03 15.47
N HIS A 126 4.36 11.18 14.48
CA HIS A 126 3.18 10.34 14.32
C HIS A 126 3.60 8.97 13.77
N SER A 127 3.75 7.98 14.64
CA SER A 127 3.84 6.57 14.23
C SER A 127 2.52 5.88 14.55
N TRP A 128 1.91 5.29 13.53
CA TRP A 128 0.59 4.65 13.60
C TRP A 128 0.68 3.14 13.73
N THR A 129 1.78 2.58 13.23
CA THR A 129 2.08 1.16 13.14
C THR A 129 3.53 0.89 13.59
N PHE A 130 3.94 -0.38 13.65
CA PHE A 130 5.35 -0.75 13.79
C PHE A 130 6.11 -0.55 12.47
N GLY A 131 7.44 -0.42 12.52
CA GLY A 131 8.28 -0.22 11.32
C GLY A 131 8.98 1.15 11.25
N TYR A 132 8.68 2.06 12.18
CA TYR A 132 9.28 3.38 12.29
C TYR A 132 10.56 3.42 13.14
N GLU A 133 11.05 2.27 13.61
CA GLU A 133 12.11 2.21 14.61
C GLU A 133 13.46 2.70 14.06
N ASN A 134 13.74 2.46 12.77
CA ASN A 134 14.91 3.05 12.12
C ASN A 134 14.81 4.57 11.98
N VAL A 135 13.59 5.11 11.82
CA VAL A 135 13.35 6.56 11.80
C VAL A 135 13.62 7.14 13.18
N TRP A 136 13.16 6.47 14.24
CA TRP A 136 13.46 6.83 15.62
C TRP A 136 14.97 6.85 15.91
N LEU A 137 15.69 5.81 15.51
CA LEU A 137 17.14 5.75 15.69
C LEU A 137 17.84 6.91 14.96
N ALA A 138 17.46 7.17 13.70
CA ALA A 138 18.04 8.26 12.90
C ALA A 138 17.77 9.63 13.52
N LEU A 139 16.52 9.93 13.89
CA LEU A 139 16.14 11.18 14.55
C LEU A 139 16.87 11.35 15.88
N SER A 140 16.93 10.29 16.69
CA SER A 140 17.56 10.34 18.00
C SER A 140 19.06 10.62 17.91
N ALA A 141 19.74 9.96 16.98
CA ALA A 141 21.15 10.17 16.72
C ALA A 141 21.43 11.58 16.17
N PHE A 142 20.62 12.04 15.21
CA PHE A 142 20.78 13.35 14.56
C PHE A 142 20.55 14.50 15.54
N LEU A 143 19.43 14.49 16.27
CA LEU A 143 19.06 15.53 17.23
C LEU A 143 19.74 15.37 18.59
N LYS A 144 20.53 14.30 18.80
CA LYS A 144 21.15 13.94 20.08
C LYS A 144 20.15 13.93 21.24
N SER A 145 18.92 13.51 20.96
CA SER A 145 17.82 13.46 21.91
C SER A 145 17.21 12.07 21.93
N ARG A 146 16.83 11.59 23.11
CA ARG A 146 15.99 10.38 23.22
C ARG A 146 14.55 10.67 22.81
N ILE A 147 13.80 9.61 22.57
CA ILE A 147 12.41 9.63 22.12
C ILE A 147 11.52 9.20 23.26
N HIS A 148 10.62 10.10 23.66
CA HIS A 148 9.60 9.83 24.64
C HIS A 148 8.49 8.95 24.05
N LEU A 149 8.20 7.85 24.73
CA LEU A 149 7.07 6.97 24.43
C LEU A 149 6.11 6.91 25.63
N ASP A 150 4.84 6.66 25.35
CA ASP A 150 3.84 6.34 26.37
C ASP A 150 4.11 4.97 27.03
N ASP A 151 3.42 4.71 28.13
CA ASP A 151 3.57 3.48 28.91
C ASP A 151 3.26 2.21 28.11
N TYR A 152 2.33 2.25 27.15
CA TYR A 152 1.98 1.08 26.35
C TYR A 152 3.12 0.70 25.41
N ARG A 153 3.64 1.66 24.63
CA ARG A 153 4.78 1.42 23.73
C ARG A 153 6.05 1.11 24.50
N ALA A 154 6.32 1.79 25.61
CA ALA A 154 7.47 1.50 26.46
C ALA A 154 7.47 0.04 26.95
N ARG A 155 6.30 -0.51 27.31
CA ARG A 155 6.19 -1.94 27.68
C ARG A 155 6.42 -2.88 26.50
N ILE A 156 5.92 -2.55 25.31
CA ILE A 156 6.11 -3.38 24.11
C ILE A 156 7.58 -3.48 23.76
N TYR A 157 8.26 -2.34 23.56
CA TYR A 157 9.69 -2.33 23.23
C TYR A 157 10.54 -2.85 24.38
N GLY A 158 10.21 -2.51 25.63
CA GLY A 158 10.88 -3.04 26.81
C GLY A 158 10.79 -4.58 26.91
N SER A 159 9.74 -5.19 26.35
CA SER A 159 9.61 -6.66 26.32
C SER A 159 10.57 -7.35 25.34
N LEU A 160 11.16 -6.61 24.41
CA LEU A 160 12.20 -7.10 23.49
C LEU A 160 13.58 -7.12 24.13
N SER A 161 13.76 -6.44 25.27
CA SER A 161 15.04 -6.31 25.94
C SER A 161 15.37 -7.50 26.84
N THR A 162 16.66 -7.84 26.90
CA THR A 162 17.21 -8.77 27.89
C THR A 162 17.58 -8.09 29.22
N LEU A 163 17.33 -6.79 29.37
CA LEU A 163 17.50 -6.08 30.63
C LEU A 163 16.37 -6.43 31.61
N ASP A 164 16.68 -6.55 32.90
CA ASP A 164 15.66 -6.66 33.93
C ASP A 164 14.94 -5.32 34.17
N LYS A 165 13.85 -5.34 34.93
CA LYS A 165 13.04 -4.14 35.22
C LYS A 165 13.85 -2.99 35.84
N LYS A 166 14.81 -3.30 36.72
CA LYS A 166 15.62 -2.27 37.39
C LYS A 166 16.59 -1.65 36.39
N GLN A 167 17.20 -2.48 35.54
CA GLN A 167 18.11 -2.06 34.48
C GLN A 167 17.39 -1.25 33.40
N LEU A 168 16.17 -1.64 33.00
CA LEU A 168 15.34 -0.84 32.10
C LEU A 168 15.03 0.54 32.71
N ARG A 169 14.68 0.60 34.00
CA ARG A 169 14.47 1.87 34.69
C ARG A 169 15.74 2.73 34.74
N GLU A 170 16.90 2.12 34.95
CA GLU A 170 18.21 2.79 34.90
C GLU A 170 18.52 3.33 33.49
N SER A 171 18.20 2.56 32.45
CA SER A 171 18.29 3.00 31.05
C SER A 171 17.33 4.15 30.73
N GLY A 172 16.31 4.38 31.56
CA GLY A 172 15.33 5.45 31.40
C GLY A 172 14.01 5.02 30.75
N LEU A 173 13.72 3.72 30.71
CA LEU A 173 12.44 3.13 30.35
C LEU A 173 11.72 2.60 31.59
N ASN A 174 10.60 3.21 31.94
CA ASN A 174 9.78 2.80 33.07
C ASN A 174 8.74 1.77 32.61
N VAL A 175 8.99 0.50 32.89
CA VAL A 175 8.06 -0.60 32.57
C VAL A 175 7.54 -1.28 33.83
N SER A 176 6.31 -1.79 33.78
CA SER A 176 5.70 -2.52 34.90
C SER A 176 6.30 -3.91 35.10
N THR A 177 6.69 -4.58 34.02
CA THR A 177 7.26 -5.95 34.00
C THR A 177 8.38 -6.07 32.97
N ASP A 178 9.32 -6.99 33.20
CA ASP A 178 10.38 -7.37 32.25
C ASP A 178 10.10 -8.73 31.59
N ASN A 179 10.83 -9.04 30.50
CA ASN A 179 10.68 -10.32 29.80
C ASN A 179 11.66 -11.40 30.31
N LYS A 180 11.35 -11.92 31.50
CA LYS A 180 12.13 -13.01 32.13
C LYS A 180 12.34 -14.22 31.20
N SER A 181 11.33 -14.59 30.41
CA SER A 181 11.41 -15.74 29.51
C SER A 181 12.45 -15.55 28.39
N LEU A 182 12.55 -14.34 27.84
CA LEU A 182 13.55 -14.01 26.81
C LEU A 182 14.96 -14.01 27.40
N ARG A 183 15.11 -13.41 28.59
CA ARG A 183 16.37 -13.43 29.36
C ARG A 183 16.87 -14.85 29.63
N GLU A 184 15.97 -15.75 29.99
CA GLU A 184 16.31 -17.13 30.33
C GLU A 184 16.49 -18.01 29.09
N SER A 185 15.91 -17.64 27.93
CA SER A 185 16.04 -18.42 26.70
C SER A 185 17.40 -18.25 26.01
N GLY A 186 18.20 -17.26 26.40
CA GLY A 186 19.47 -16.93 25.74
C GLY A 186 19.30 -16.39 24.32
N LEU A 187 18.08 -15.98 23.94
CA LEU A 187 17.81 -15.36 22.65
C LEU A 187 18.02 -13.85 22.79
N GLU A 188 18.66 -13.24 21.80
CA GLU A 188 18.88 -11.81 21.75
C GLU A 188 18.14 -11.20 20.56
N ILE A 189 17.38 -10.14 20.83
CA ILE A 189 16.74 -9.32 19.79
C ILE A 189 17.65 -8.13 19.55
N ARG A 190 18.33 -8.12 18.40
CA ARG A 190 19.43 -7.19 18.10
C ARG A 190 18.97 -5.73 18.15
N GLU A 191 17.75 -5.46 17.68
CA GLU A 191 17.14 -4.14 17.63
C GLU A 191 16.92 -3.57 19.04
N ALA A 192 16.68 -4.44 20.04
CA ALA A 192 16.38 -4.01 21.39
C ALA A 192 17.53 -3.26 22.06
N PHE A 193 18.79 -3.50 21.67
CA PHE A 193 19.93 -2.80 22.23
C PHE A 193 19.92 -1.31 21.88
N ALA A 194 19.66 -0.98 20.62
CA ALA A 194 19.64 0.41 20.17
C ALA A 194 18.41 1.15 20.73
N LEU A 195 17.28 0.44 20.87
CA LEU A 195 16.03 1.00 21.38
C LEU A 195 16.00 1.17 22.90
N CYS A 196 16.27 0.09 23.64
CA CYS A 196 16.11 0.03 25.09
C CYS A 196 17.41 0.23 25.86
N GLY A 197 18.56 0.03 25.22
CA GLY A 197 19.87 0.06 25.87
C GLY A 197 20.42 -1.33 26.17
N VAL A 198 21.64 -1.34 26.69
CA VAL A 198 22.43 -2.55 26.92
C VAL A 198 23.27 -2.41 28.20
N LYS A 199 23.59 -3.55 28.81
CA LYS A 199 24.57 -3.60 29.91
C LYS A 199 25.99 -3.64 29.32
N ASN A 200 26.75 -2.57 29.52
CA ASN A 200 28.14 -2.47 29.12
C ASN A 200 29.04 -2.56 30.36
N GLY A 201 29.59 -3.75 30.61
CA GLY A 201 30.34 -4.05 31.84
C GLY A 201 29.46 -3.86 33.08
N ASN A 202 29.83 -2.90 33.92
CA ASN A 202 29.11 -2.58 35.17
C ASN A 202 28.10 -1.44 35.03
N HIS A 203 27.90 -0.91 33.82
CA HIS A 203 27.04 0.24 33.57
C HIS A 203 25.90 -0.10 32.61
N ILE A 204 24.76 0.55 32.80
CA ILE A 204 23.68 0.52 31.82
C ILE A 204 23.88 1.68 30.84
N GLN A 205 24.04 1.33 29.57
CA GLN A 205 24.07 2.30 28.48
C GLN A 205 22.64 2.45 27.93
N PRO A 206 22.03 3.65 28.02
CA PRO A 206 20.68 3.89 27.50
C PRO A 206 20.59 3.70 25.98
N GLY A 207 19.44 3.21 25.54
CA GLY A 207 19.04 3.26 24.13
C GLY A 207 18.40 4.61 23.76
N CYS A 208 17.83 4.67 22.56
CA CYS A 208 17.19 5.88 22.06
C CYS A 208 15.81 6.16 22.71
N LEU A 209 15.15 5.14 23.28
CA LEU A 209 13.82 5.29 23.87
C LEU A 209 13.88 5.72 25.34
N THR A 210 12.87 6.45 25.79
CA THR A 210 12.73 6.83 27.20
C THR A 210 11.27 7.05 27.60
N SER A 211 10.97 6.85 28.89
CA SER A 211 9.69 7.26 29.51
C SER A 211 9.79 8.65 30.16
N ARG A 212 10.86 9.41 29.91
CA ARG A 212 11.03 10.77 30.43
C ARG A 212 10.48 11.77 29.43
N GLU A 213 9.54 12.60 29.86
CA GLU A 213 8.89 13.63 29.03
C GLU A 213 9.79 14.84 28.73
N GLY A 214 10.85 15.07 29.51
CA GLY A 214 11.75 16.24 29.38
C GLY A 214 12.73 16.16 28.20
N VAL A 215 12.33 15.51 27.10
CA VAL A 215 13.11 15.40 25.86
C VAL A 215 12.42 16.20 24.76
N ARG A 216 13.07 16.37 23.61
CA ARG A 216 12.51 17.14 22.50
C ARG A 216 11.89 16.30 21.39
N LEU A 217 11.90 14.97 21.51
CA LEU A 217 11.28 14.05 20.56
C LEU A 217 10.22 13.21 21.27
N HIS A 218 9.00 13.20 20.76
CA HIS A 218 7.88 12.44 21.30
C HIS A 218 7.28 11.57 20.20
N SER A 219 6.95 10.32 20.51
CA SER A 219 6.25 9.42 19.59
C SER A 219 5.27 8.53 20.37
N CYS A 220 4.53 9.17 21.28
CA CYS A 220 3.47 8.53 22.05
C CYS A 220 2.28 8.21 21.16
N GLU A 221 1.56 7.14 21.46
CA GLU A 221 0.30 6.83 20.81
C GLU A 221 -0.76 7.91 21.09
N ARG A 222 -1.56 8.27 20.07
CA ARG A 222 -2.61 9.26 20.22
C ARG A 222 -3.63 8.80 21.25
N GLY A 223 -4.03 9.69 22.17
CA GLY A 223 -5.01 9.38 23.22
C GLY A 223 -4.45 8.60 24.41
N MET A 224 -3.17 8.19 24.40
CA MET A 224 -2.53 7.49 25.52
C MET A 224 -1.87 8.43 26.54
N GLY A 225 -2.11 9.74 26.41
CA GLY A 225 -1.66 10.78 27.34
C GLY A 225 -0.18 11.11 27.15
N CYS A 226 0.11 12.21 26.47
CA CYS A 226 1.44 12.81 26.46
C CYS A 226 1.31 14.25 26.90
N ARG A 227 1.70 14.55 28.15
CA ARG A 227 1.48 15.88 28.75
C ARG A 227 2.04 17.02 27.90
N VAL A 228 3.18 16.80 27.25
CA VAL A 228 3.82 17.79 26.36
C VAL A 228 2.93 18.13 25.16
N ILE A 229 2.20 17.15 24.62
CA ILE A 229 1.31 17.32 23.46
C ILE A 229 -0.07 17.76 23.91
N ASP A 230 -0.62 17.10 24.93
CA ASP A 230 -1.95 17.38 25.47
C ASP A 230 -2.05 18.80 26.05
N HIS A 231 -0.93 19.37 26.51
CA HIS A 231 -0.86 20.72 27.04
C HIS A 231 -0.29 21.74 26.03
N ASP A 232 -0.03 21.37 24.77
CA ASP A 232 0.43 22.32 23.74
C ASP A 232 -0.73 23.18 23.21
N THR A 233 -1.22 24.08 24.06
CA THR A 233 -2.30 25.02 23.72
C THR A 233 -1.87 26.11 22.75
N ASN A 234 -0.57 26.26 22.50
CA ASN A 234 0.00 27.32 21.66
C ASN A 234 0.54 26.82 20.31
N ALA A 235 0.28 25.55 19.95
CA ALA A 235 0.77 24.92 18.72
C ALA A 235 2.27 25.12 18.47
N LYS A 236 3.09 24.98 19.53
CA LYS A 236 4.54 25.12 19.47
C LYS A 236 5.25 23.83 19.07
N VAL A 237 4.56 22.71 19.13
CA VAL A 237 5.09 21.40 18.75
C VAL A 237 5.05 21.23 17.24
N VAL A 238 6.17 20.80 16.67
CA VAL A 238 6.27 20.47 15.25
C VAL A 238 5.88 19.02 15.03
N HIS A 239 4.85 18.79 14.21
CA HIS A 239 4.36 17.46 13.90
C HIS A 239 5.06 16.87 12.68
N ILE A 240 5.67 15.71 12.85
CA ILE A 240 6.23 14.91 11.75
C ILE A 240 5.21 13.85 11.39
N ILE A 241 4.62 13.96 10.20
CA ILE A 241 3.59 13.06 9.68
C ILE A 241 4.19 12.26 8.51
N PRO A 242 4.32 10.93 8.64
CA PRO A 242 4.77 10.08 7.54
C PRO A 242 3.80 10.11 6.34
N ILE A 243 4.37 9.93 5.15
CA ILE A 243 3.64 9.79 3.88
C ILE A 243 4.15 8.54 3.17
N VAL A 244 3.32 7.93 2.33
CA VAL A 244 3.69 6.76 1.53
C VAL A 244 4.59 7.18 0.37
N THR A 245 4.18 8.22 -0.35
CA THR A 245 4.94 8.77 -1.48
C THR A 245 4.50 10.19 -1.78
N ARG A 246 5.22 10.86 -2.67
CA ARG A 246 4.84 12.17 -3.23
C ARG A 246 4.66 12.01 -4.73
N ALA A 247 3.49 12.38 -5.22
CA ALA A 247 3.18 12.42 -6.64
C ALA A 247 2.82 13.85 -7.01
N ASP A 248 3.51 14.41 -8.00
CA ASP A 248 3.23 15.77 -8.50
C ASP A 248 3.26 16.87 -7.42
N GLY A 249 4.16 16.72 -6.45
CA GLY A 249 4.24 17.64 -5.33
C GLY A 249 3.15 17.46 -4.27
N VAL A 250 2.20 16.54 -4.49
CA VAL A 250 1.15 16.18 -3.54
C VAL A 250 1.61 15.02 -2.67
N ASP A 251 1.55 15.24 -1.37
CA ASP A 251 1.86 14.24 -0.35
C ASP A 251 0.72 13.22 -0.26
N ILE A 252 1.05 11.94 -0.38
CA ILE A 252 0.08 10.84 -0.30
C ILE A 252 0.24 10.18 1.06
N ALA A 253 -0.74 10.38 1.92
CA ALA A 253 -0.77 9.81 3.26
C ALA A 253 -0.91 8.28 3.23
N GLU A 254 -0.44 7.64 4.30
CA GLU A 254 -0.64 6.22 4.55
C GLU A 254 -2.11 5.95 4.89
N ILE A 255 -2.93 5.69 3.87
CA ILE A 255 -4.25 5.08 4.05
C ILE A 255 -3.98 3.61 4.31
N GLY A 256 -4.32 3.11 5.50
CA GLY A 256 -4.03 1.76 6.00
C GLY A 256 -4.11 0.69 4.89
N ALA A 257 -2.98 0.43 4.25
CA ALA A 257 -2.86 -0.50 3.13
C ALA A 257 -2.51 -1.90 3.63
N GLY A 258 -3.04 -2.26 4.81
CA GLY A 258 -2.98 -3.59 5.39
C GLY A 258 -4.40 -4.12 5.50
N SER A 259 -4.62 -5.35 5.04
CA SER A 259 -5.92 -6.05 5.00
C SER A 259 -6.52 -6.39 6.36
N GLY A 260 -6.27 -5.57 7.40
CA GLY A 260 -7.04 -5.57 8.63
C GLY A 260 -8.44 -5.02 8.31
N LYS A 261 -9.44 -5.91 8.18
CA LYS A 261 -10.84 -5.49 8.14
C LYS A 261 -11.12 -4.64 9.39
N GLY A 262 -11.27 -3.34 9.18
CA GLY A 262 -11.71 -2.38 10.18
C GLY A 262 -10.58 -1.47 10.64
N ASP A 263 -10.32 -0.42 9.89
CA ASP A 263 -10.02 0.88 10.47
C ASP A 263 -10.51 2.00 9.53
N MET A 264 -11.02 3.06 10.16
CA MET A 264 -11.91 4.07 9.59
C MET A 264 -11.16 5.07 8.71
N ASP A 265 -11.64 5.25 7.47
CA ASP A 265 -12.19 6.51 6.93
C ASP A 265 -12.38 6.37 5.40
N GLN A 266 -13.61 6.64 4.93
CA GLN A 266 -14.05 6.45 3.54
C GLN A 266 -13.91 7.72 2.68
N LYS A 267 -13.63 7.46 1.38
CA LYS A 267 -13.51 8.27 0.15
C LYS A 267 -14.31 9.57 0.01
N GLU A 268 -13.78 10.46 -0.86
CA GLU A 268 -14.51 11.06 -2.00
C GLU A 268 -13.61 11.11 -3.28
N GLU A 269 -14.17 10.74 -4.44
CA GLU A 269 -13.56 10.85 -5.79
C GLU A 269 -14.52 11.62 -6.71
N LEU A 270 -13.99 12.47 -7.61
CA LEU A 270 -14.75 13.33 -8.53
C LEU A 270 -14.49 12.93 -10.01
N GLU A 271 -15.55 12.85 -10.82
CA GLU A 271 -15.54 12.40 -12.24
C GLU A 271 -15.72 13.55 -13.27
N THR A 272 -15.16 13.39 -14.48
CA THR A 272 -15.79 13.58 -15.83
C THR A 272 -14.75 13.39 -16.96
N GLY A 273 -15.13 12.80 -18.11
CA GLY A 273 -14.27 12.64 -19.31
C GLY A 273 -15.03 12.56 -20.64
N ASP A 274 -14.52 13.21 -21.69
CA ASP A 274 -15.08 13.32 -23.07
C ASP A 274 -14.44 12.31 -24.04
N VAL A 275 -15.25 11.38 -24.56
CA VAL A 275 -14.92 10.23 -25.41
C VAL A 275 -14.33 10.63 -26.78
N ALA A 276 -14.64 11.84 -27.29
CA ALA A 276 -14.25 12.25 -28.64
C ALA A 276 -12.74 12.57 -28.79
N ALA A 277 -12.05 12.91 -27.71
CA ALA A 277 -10.63 13.26 -27.75
C ALA A 277 -9.72 12.03 -27.90
N VAL A 278 -10.07 10.91 -27.24
CA VAL A 278 -9.27 9.68 -27.24
C VAL A 278 -9.32 8.99 -28.61
N GLY A 279 -10.47 9.03 -29.30
CA GLY A 279 -10.60 8.47 -30.65
C GLY A 279 -9.67 9.12 -31.69
N ARG A 280 -9.43 10.43 -31.60
CA ARG A 280 -8.47 11.13 -32.49
C ARG A 280 -7.02 10.74 -32.20
N LEU A 281 -6.68 10.48 -30.94
CA LEU A 281 -5.34 10.08 -30.53
C LEU A 281 -4.96 8.69 -31.09
N MET A 282 -5.90 7.75 -31.10
CA MET A 282 -5.72 6.42 -31.68
C MET A 282 -5.40 6.49 -33.18
N GLU A 283 -6.12 7.32 -33.93
CA GLU A 283 -5.93 7.46 -35.37
C GLU A 283 -4.57 8.07 -35.73
N MET A 284 -4.04 8.96 -34.88
CA MET A 284 -2.69 9.51 -35.05
C MET A 284 -1.60 8.47 -34.74
N CYS A 285 -1.76 7.65 -33.70
CA CYS A 285 -0.80 6.59 -33.36
C CYS A 285 -0.67 5.58 -34.51
N ALA A 286 -1.79 5.19 -35.13
CA ALA A 286 -1.81 4.26 -36.26
C ALA A 286 -1.14 4.78 -37.54
N LYS A 287 -1.00 6.11 -37.70
CA LYS A 287 -0.32 6.73 -38.85
C LYS A 287 1.19 6.91 -38.65
N ILE A 288 1.69 6.82 -37.41
CA ILE A 288 3.06 7.22 -37.05
C ILE A 288 3.91 6.03 -36.56
N ILE A 289 3.29 5.04 -35.91
CA ILE A 289 4.01 3.87 -35.38
C ILE A 289 4.10 2.80 -36.48
N GLU A 290 5.30 2.59 -37.02
CA GLU A 290 5.57 1.57 -38.04
C GLU A 290 5.76 0.15 -37.44
N ASP A 291 6.08 0.05 -36.14
CA ASP A 291 6.18 -1.22 -35.41
C ASP A 291 4.78 -1.75 -35.03
N GLU A 292 4.37 -2.83 -35.69
CA GLU A 292 3.04 -3.44 -35.59
C GLU A 292 2.75 -4.02 -34.19
N ALA A 293 3.78 -4.49 -33.46
CA ALA A 293 3.64 -5.03 -32.11
C ALA A 293 3.53 -3.90 -31.06
N LEU A 294 4.28 -2.81 -31.26
CA LEU A 294 4.18 -1.61 -30.42
C LEU A 294 2.87 -0.87 -30.64
N LEU A 295 2.44 -0.70 -31.89
CA LEU A 295 1.17 -0.08 -32.24
C LEU A 295 -0.01 -0.84 -31.62
N SER A 296 0.01 -2.18 -31.70
CA SER A 296 -1.05 -3.01 -31.10
C SER A 296 -1.17 -2.81 -29.59
N ARG A 297 -0.04 -2.70 -28.87
CA ARG A 297 -0.05 -2.46 -27.42
C ARG A 297 -0.54 -1.06 -27.06
N VAL A 298 -0.14 -0.04 -27.81
CA VAL A 298 -0.54 1.36 -27.58
C VAL A 298 -2.03 1.56 -27.85
N LEU A 299 -2.55 0.96 -28.93
CA LEU A 299 -3.98 1.01 -29.25
C LEU A 299 -4.85 0.26 -28.24
N ALA A 300 -4.38 -0.88 -27.72
CA ALA A 300 -5.07 -1.62 -26.66
C ALA A 300 -5.19 -0.78 -25.36
N LEU A 301 -4.12 -0.10 -24.97
CA LEU A 301 -4.10 0.79 -23.79
C LEU A 301 -5.08 1.97 -23.95
N LEU A 302 -5.15 2.57 -25.15
CA LEU A 302 -6.07 3.67 -25.45
C LEU A 302 -7.54 3.21 -25.53
N GLN A 303 -7.80 2.00 -26.03
CA GLN A 303 -9.14 1.39 -26.04
C GLN A 303 -9.63 1.04 -24.64
N GLN A 304 -8.76 0.56 -23.76
CA GLN A 304 -9.10 0.27 -22.37
C GLN A 304 -9.51 1.55 -21.63
N THR A 305 -8.82 2.65 -21.91
CA THR A 305 -9.15 3.99 -21.37
C THR A 305 -10.52 4.50 -21.84
N LEU A 306 -10.95 4.12 -23.05
CA LEU A 306 -12.29 4.41 -23.60
C LEU A 306 -13.37 3.51 -22.97
N ALA A 307 -13.06 2.26 -22.67
CA ALA A 307 -13.99 1.29 -22.11
C ALA A 307 -14.32 1.56 -20.63
N ASP A 308 -13.37 2.12 -19.88
CA ASP A 308 -13.52 2.40 -18.45
C ASP A 308 -14.32 3.69 -18.15
N GLY A 309 -14.74 4.44 -19.17
CA GLY A 309 -15.60 5.63 -19.03
C GLY A 309 -14.98 6.83 -18.28
N ASN A 310 -13.76 6.68 -17.74
CA ASN A 310 -13.15 7.65 -16.83
C ASN A 310 -12.14 8.62 -17.45
N GLY A 311 -11.88 8.52 -18.76
CA GLY A 311 -11.25 9.58 -19.56
C GLY A 311 -9.94 10.20 -19.02
N LYS A 312 -9.18 9.51 -18.16
CA LYS A 312 -7.90 9.98 -17.64
C LYS A 312 -6.79 9.01 -18.03
N LEU A 313 -6.04 9.41 -19.04
CA LEU A 313 -4.72 8.87 -19.32
C LEU A 313 -3.71 9.87 -18.75
N ASP A 314 -3.17 9.58 -17.56
CA ASP A 314 -2.21 10.49 -16.92
C ASP A 314 -0.82 10.32 -17.54
N LEU A 315 -0.59 11.11 -18.60
CA LEU A 315 0.68 11.22 -19.30
C LEU A 315 1.47 12.47 -18.89
N ASP A 316 0.96 13.26 -17.94
CA ASP A 316 1.46 14.61 -17.68
C ASP A 316 2.68 14.64 -16.75
N MET A 317 2.95 13.54 -16.04
CA MET A 317 4.01 13.45 -15.02
C MET A 317 5.46 13.46 -15.55
N GLN A 318 5.72 13.31 -16.85
CA GLN A 318 7.10 13.31 -17.39
C GLN A 318 7.48 14.57 -18.19
N LEU A 319 6.60 15.57 -18.27
CA LEU A 319 6.83 16.72 -19.16
C LEU A 319 7.14 18.03 -18.45
N GLN A 320 7.09 18.08 -17.11
CA GLN A 320 7.38 19.31 -16.35
C GLN A 320 8.81 19.41 -15.80
N LYS A 321 9.79 18.81 -16.47
CA LYS A 321 11.21 19.15 -16.27
C LYS A 321 11.91 19.31 -17.60
N THR A 322 11.58 20.37 -18.33
CA THR A 322 12.50 21.14 -19.18
C THR A 322 11.71 22.17 -20.00
N SER A 323 11.47 23.34 -19.42
CA SER A 323 11.77 24.62 -20.07
C SER A 323 11.20 25.79 -19.25
N GLY A 324 12.08 26.70 -18.83
CA GLY A 324 11.74 28.09 -19.07
C GLY A 324 11.63 28.25 -20.59
N GLU A 325 10.54 28.88 -21.03
CA GLU A 325 10.21 29.30 -22.40
C GLU A 325 9.27 28.40 -23.25
N SER A 326 8.19 29.06 -23.67
CA SER A 326 7.30 28.88 -24.83
C SER A 326 6.29 27.72 -24.90
N GLN A 327 5.06 28.12 -25.25
CA GLN A 327 3.88 27.32 -25.60
C GLN A 327 4.09 26.57 -26.93
N ASP A 328 4.76 25.43 -26.91
CA ASP A 328 4.64 24.45 -28.00
C ASP A 328 4.45 23.04 -27.43
N GLY A 329 3.46 22.34 -27.98
CA GLY A 329 3.00 21.04 -27.53
C GLY A 329 4.09 19.95 -27.60
N ILE A 330 3.90 18.92 -26.78
CA ILE A 330 4.80 17.77 -26.66
C ILE A 330 4.92 17.03 -28.01
N SER A 331 6.14 16.74 -28.45
CA SER A 331 6.34 15.96 -29.67
C SER A 331 5.96 14.49 -29.47
N LEU A 332 5.34 13.90 -30.49
CA LEU A 332 4.79 12.53 -30.45
C LEU A 332 5.89 11.46 -30.23
N GLN A 333 7.13 11.75 -30.64
CA GLN A 333 8.31 10.91 -30.35
C GLN A 333 8.66 10.89 -28.86
N LYS A 334 8.47 12.01 -28.15
CA LYS A 334 8.71 12.13 -26.71
C LYS A 334 7.69 11.29 -25.94
N LEU A 335 6.42 11.34 -26.35
CA LEU A 335 5.33 10.54 -25.77
C LEU A 335 5.57 9.03 -25.92
N VAL A 336 6.01 8.57 -27.10
CA VAL A 336 6.38 7.16 -27.32
C VAL A 336 7.54 6.73 -26.42
N SER A 337 8.54 7.60 -26.21
CA SER A 337 9.65 7.30 -25.29
C SER A 337 9.21 7.16 -23.83
N VAL A 338 8.25 7.98 -23.36
CA VAL A 338 7.68 7.90 -22.01
C VAL A 338 6.94 6.59 -21.80
N LEU A 339 6.14 6.18 -22.79
CA LEU A 339 5.39 4.92 -22.76
C LEU A 339 6.31 3.69 -22.79
N SER A 340 7.37 3.72 -23.60
CA SER A 340 8.38 2.65 -23.63
C SER A 340 9.19 2.56 -22.32
N THR A 341 9.52 3.70 -21.71
CA THR A 341 10.28 3.75 -20.45
C THR A 341 9.47 3.27 -19.26
N ASN A 342 8.16 3.54 -19.23
CA ASN A 342 7.23 3.01 -18.22
C ASN A 342 6.97 1.50 -18.35
N ALA A 343 7.23 0.92 -19.52
CA ALA A 343 7.15 -0.52 -19.74
C ALA A 343 8.46 -1.26 -19.40
N SER A 344 9.59 -0.55 -19.28
CA SER A 344 10.93 -1.16 -19.17
C SER A 344 11.58 -1.07 -17.79
N LYS A 345 10.90 -0.53 -16.76
CA LYS A 345 11.45 -0.45 -15.40
C LYS A 345 11.00 -1.65 -14.56
N SER A 346 11.95 -2.55 -14.32
CA SER A 346 11.83 -3.68 -13.41
C SER A 346 11.44 -3.19 -12.02
N SER A 347 10.26 -3.59 -11.52
CA SER A 347 9.92 -3.36 -10.11
C SER A 347 10.96 -4.06 -9.23
N VAL A 348 11.22 -3.54 -8.02
CA VAL A 348 12.19 -4.17 -7.12
C VAL A 348 11.72 -5.58 -6.68
N LEU A 349 10.40 -5.86 -6.76
CA LEU A 349 9.85 -7.20 -6.59
C LEU A 349 10.30 -8.15 -7.72
N CYS A 350 10.50 -7.67 -8.94
CA CYS A 350 11.07 -8.46 -10.02
C CYS A 350 12.51 -8.89 -9.72
N GLU A 351 13.32 -8.04 -9.08
CA GLU A 351 14.68 -8.41 -8.63
C GLU A 351 14.61 -9.57 -7.61
N LEU A 352 13.68 -9.50 -6.66
CA LEU A 352 13.46 -10.56 -5.68
C LEU A 352 13.02 -11.87 -6.35
N VAL A 353 12.02 -11.84 -7.25
CA VAL A 353 11.57 -13.05 -7.95
C VAL A 353 12.70 -13.62 -8.81
N ALA A 354 13.44 -12.77 -9.52
CA ALA A 354 14.57 -13.16 -10.36
C ALA A 354 15.73 -13.77 -9.55
N ALA A 355 15.91 -13.35 -8.30
CA ALA A 355 16.91 -13.91 -7.40
C ALA A 355 16.63 -15.37 -7.04
N PHE A 356 15.36 -15.77 -6.91
CA PHE A 356 14.97 -17.14 -6.52
C PHE A 356 14.51 -18.02 -7.68
N LYS A 357 14.09 -17.42 -8.80
CA LYS A 357 13.54 -18.09 -9.98
C LYS A 357 12.55 -19.21 -9.65
N PRO A 358 11.48 -18.93 -8.87
CA PRO A 358 10.52 -19.94 -8.44
C PRO A 358 9.80 -20.56 -9.64
N LYS A 359 9.14 -21.71 -9.45
CA LYS A 359 8.28 -22.28 -10.51
C LYS A 359 6.96 -21.51 -10.64
N ASP A 360 6.38 -21.14 -9.51
CA ASP A 360 5.10 -20.43 -9.40
C ASP A 360 5.25 -19.22 -8.46
N VAL A 361 4.44 -18.19 -8.69
CA VAL A 361 4.29 -17.04 -7.78
C VAL A 361 2.81 -16.92 -7.47
N PHE A 362 2.49 -16.80 -6.19
CA PHE A 362 1.12 -16.65 -5.73
C PHE A 362 1.01 -15.33 -4.95
N PRO A 363 0.10 -14.42 -5.32
CA PRO A 363 0.00 -13.13 -4.63
C PRO A 363 -0.59 -13.30 -3.23
N CYS A 364 0.00 -12.66 -2.22
CA CYS A 364 -0.58 -12.56 -0.88
C CYS A 364 -1.72 -11.53 -0.84
N THR A 365 -1.72 -10.56 -1.76
CA THR A 365 -2.76 -9.53 -1.85
C THR A 365 -3.24 -9.39 -3.28
N VAL A 366 -4.53 -9.57 -3.51
CA VAL A 366 -5.16 -9.34 -4.82
C VAL A 366 -6.49 -8.63 -4.64
N ASN A 367 -6.77 -7.66 -5.50
CA ASN A 367 -8.11 -7.13 -5.67
C ASN A 367 -8.76 -7.85 -6.84
N GLU A 368 -9.54 -8.88 -6.53
CA GLU A 368 -10.23 -9.71 -7.53
C GLU A 368 -11.15 -8.88 -8.44
N ALA A 369 -11.75 -7.82 -7.90
CA ALA A 369 -12.67 -6.96 -8.65
C ALA A 369 -11.98 -6.13 -9.74
N THR A 370 -10.72 -5.78 -9.56
CA THR A 370 -9.93 -4.98 -10.53
C THR A 370 -8.92 -5.82 -11.30
N TRP A 371 -8.86 -7.13 -11.06
CA TRP A 371 -7.93 -8.01 -11.76
C TRP A 371 -8.27 -8.12 -13.25
N THR A 372 -7.24 -8.02 -14.10
CA THR A 372 -7.26 -8.23 -15.55
C THR A 372 -6.06 -9.08 -15.97
N PRO A 373 -6.05 -9.68 -17.18
CA PRO A 373 -4.90 -10.42 -17.69
C PRO A 373 -3.58 -9.63 -17.72
N ASP A 374 -3.64 -8.30 -17.85
CA ASP A 374 -2.46 -7.41 -17.79
C ASP A 374 -1.85 -7.32 -16.39
N LEU A 375 -2.65 -7.59 -15.35
CA LEU A 375 -2.23 -7.67 -13.94
C LEU A 375 -2.01 -9.11 -13.50
N SER A 376 -1.94 -10.06 -14.43
CA SER A 376 -1.64 -11.46 -14.15
C SER A 376 -0.21 -11.65 -13.64
N ILE A 377 0.02 -12.68 -12.84
CA ILE A 377 1.34 -13.07 -12.35
C ILE A 377 2.29 -13.37 -13.50
N LYS A 378 1.79 -14.01 -14.57
CA LYS A 378 2.56 -14.26 -15.77
C LYS A 378 3.06 -12.97 -16.41
N THR A 379 2.20 -11.95 -16.51
CA THR A 379 2.57 -10.65 -17.08
C THR A 379 3.56 -9.91 -16.17
N LEU A 380 3.38 -9.96 -14.85
CA LEU A 380 4.19 -9.22 -13.89
C LEU A 380 5.55 -9.87 -13.60
N PHE A 381 5.60 -11.20 -13.52
CA PHE A 381 6.74 -11.94 -12.98
C PHE A 381 7.16 -13.15 -13.81
N GLY A 382 6.43 -13.48 -14.89
CA GLY A 382 6.62 -14.72 -15.63
C GLY A 382 8.03 -14.88 -16.21
N GLU A 383 8.64 -13.81 -16.72
CA GLU A 383 10.01 -13.83 -17.26
C GLU A 383 11.08 -14.11 -16.19
N HIS A 384 10.75 -13.90 -14.91
CA HIS A 384 11.64 -14.15 -13.77
C HIS A 384 11.40 -15.51 -13.12
N CYS A 385 10.40 -16.27 -13.60
CA CYS A 385 10.06 -17.59 -13.10
C CYS A 385 10.65 -18.70 -13.99
N SER A 386 10.75 -19.89 -13.43
CA SER A 386 11.16 -21.10 -14.17
C SER A 386 10.00 -21.89 -14.74
N GLY A 387 8.79 -21.68 -14.21
CA GLY A 387 7.54 -22.25 -14.72
C GLY A 387 6.82 -21.27 -15.63
N ASN A 388 5.90 -21.81 -16.44
CA ASN A 388 5.09 -21.04 -17.40
C ASN A 388 3.58 -21.08 -17.09
N THR A 389 3.21 -21.75 -16.00
CA THR A 389 1.82 -21.96 -15.57
C THR A 389 1.70 -21.46 -14.14
N PHE A 390 0.83 -20.48 -13.94
CA PHE A 390 0.64 -19.80 -12.66
C PHE A 390 -0.76 -20.10 -12.15
N ARG A 391 -0.88 -20.71 -10.96
CA ARG A 391 -2.17 -21.22 -10.46
C ARG A 391 -3.18 -20.09 -10.25
N HIS A 392 -2.71 -18.99 -9.66
CA HIS A 392 -3.54 -17.82 -9.43
C HIS A 392 -4.11 -17.25 -10.74
N ASP A 393 -3.32 -17.21 -11.82
CA ASP A 393 -3.81 -16.69 -13.10
C ASP A 393 -4.88 -17.57 -13.71
N VAL A 394 -4.75 -18.90 -13.57
CA VAL A 394 -5.79 -19.85 -14.00
C VAL A 394 -7.09 -19.57 -13.25
N GLU A 395 -7.02 -19.49 -11.91
CA GLU A 395 -8.17 -19.20 -11.04
C GLU A 395 -8.84 -17.86 -11.39
N MET A 396 -8.05 -16.81 -11.62
CA MET A 396 -8.56 -15.47 -11.91
C MET A 396 -9.11 -15.30 -13.33
N THR A 397 -8.56 -16.03 -14.30
CA THR A 397 -9.03 -15.99 -15.69
C THR A 397 -10.47 -16.49 -15.79
N GLU A 398 -10.80 -17.59 -15.12
CA GLU A 398 -12.17 -18.12 -15.07
C GLU A 398 -13.17 -17.09 -14.52
N GLN A 399 -12.80 -16.40 -13.43
CA GLN A 399 -13.63 -15.37 -12.83
C GLN A 399 -13.75 -14.13 -13.71
N TYR A 400 -12.66 -13.70 -14.36
CA TYR A 400 -12.66 -12.57 -15.28
C TYR A 400 -13.57 -12.84 -16.50
N GLU A 401 -13.45 -14.01 -17.13
CA GLU A 401 -14.31 -14.41 -18.25
C GLU A 401 -15.79 -14.44 -17.86
N ALA A 402 -16.11 -14.96 -16.67
CA ALA A 402 -17.47 -14.94 -16.15
C ALA A 402 -18.01 -13.51 -15.96
N ARG A 403 -17.18 -12.58 -15.45
CA ARG A 403 -17.53 -11.16 -15.30
C ARG A 403 -17.78 -10.50 -16.67
N MET A 404 -16.92 -10.76 -17.66
CA MET A 404 -17.08 -10.22 -19.02
C MET A 404 -18.35 -10.74 -19.69
N GLN A 405 -18.67 -12.02 -19.55
CA GLN A 405 -19.90 -12.59 -20.09
C GLN A 405 -21.15 -11.98 -19.45
N GLN A 406 -21.13 -11.71 -18.14
CA GLN A 406 -22.24 -11.04 -17.45
C GLN A 406 -22.40 -9.59 -17.92
N GLN A 407 -21.31 -8.86 -18.12
CA GLN A 407 -21.36 -7.50 -18.66
C GLN A 407 -21.92 -7.46 -20.08
N GLN A 408 -21.48 -8.37 -20.95
CA GLN A 408 -22.01 -8.49 -22.32
C GLN A 408 -23.50 -8.88 -22.35
N ARG A 409 -23.98 -9.72 -21.42
CA ARG A 409 -25.41 -10.00 -21.27
C ARG A 409 -26.18 -8.75 -20.88
N LYS A 410 -25.73 -8.03 -19.84
CA LYS A 410 -26.36 -6.77 -19.41
C LYS A 410 -26.38 -5.71 -20.51
N GLN A 411 -25.35 -5.66 -21.34
CA GLN A 411 -25.28 -4.74 -22.46
C GLN A 411 -26.30 -5.11 -23.56
N ARG A 412 -26.39 -6.40 -23.92
CA ARG A 412 -27.42 -6.88 -24.86
C ARG A 412 -28.83 -6.63 -24.35
N ASP A 413 -29.11 -6.89 -23.07
CA ASP A 413 -30.43 -6.62 -22.47
C ASP A 413 -30.77 -5.12 -22.54
N ARG A 414 -29.79 -4.24 -22.35
CA ARG A 414 -29.97 -2.77 -22.49
C ARG A 414 -30.20 -2.36 -23.94
N GLU A 415 -29.49 -2.95 -24.89
CA GLU A 415 -29.64 -2.70 -26.33
C GLU A 415 -30.98 -3.21 -26.85
N GLU A 416 -31.43 -4.40 -26.43
CA GLU A 416 -32.77 -4.95 -26.72
C GLU A 416 -33.86 -4.07 -26.12
N THR A 417 -33.72 -3.62 -24.86
CA THR A 417 -34.68 -2.69 -24.24
C THR A 417 -34.72 -1.35 -25.00
N GLN A 418 -33.59 -0.84 -25.47
CA GLN A 418 -33.53 0.39 -26.27
C GLN A 418 -34.15 0.20 -27.67
N GLN A 419 -33.93 -0.95 -28.31
CA GLN A 419 -34.55 -1.30 -29.59
C GLN A 419 -36.07 -1.48 -29.47
N ASP A 420 -36.56 -2.14 -28.42
CA ASP A 420 -38.01 -2.24 -28.14
C ASP A 420 -38.64 -0.86 -27.89
N THR A 421 -37.91 0.05 -27.25
CA THR A 421 -38.35 1.44 -27.03
C THR A 421 -38.31 2.28 -28.33
N GLN A 422 -37.46 1.93 -29.30
CA GLN A 422 -37.43 2.56 -30.62
C GLN A 422 -38.50 1.98 -31.57
N ALA A 423 -38.73 0.66 -31.55
CA ALA A 423 -39.77 -0.01 -32.31
C ALA A 423 -41.19 0.41 -31.87
N THR A 424 -41.40 0.68 -30.58
CA THR A 424 -42.65 1.29 -30.09
C THR A 424 -42.77 2.79 -30.41
N ASN A 425 -41.67 3.50 -30.72
CA ASN A 425 -41.69 4.93 -31.06
C ASN A 425 -42.00 5.20 -32.55
N GLU A 426 -41.71 4.29 -33.48
CA GLU A 426 -42.11 4.47 -34.89
C GLU A 426 -43.63 4.43 -35.09
N HIS A 427 -44.38 3.82 -34.17
CA HIS A 427 -45.84 3.83 -34.17
C HIS A 427 -46.48 4.95 -33.32
N LEU A 428 -45.69 5.81 -32.67
CA LEU A 428 -46.18 6.92 -31.84
C LEU A 428 -45.54 8.26 -32.23
N LEU A 429 -45.67 8.61 -33.51
CA LEU A 429 -45.73 10.02 -33.95
C LEU A 429 -47.02 10.68 -33.43
N LYS A 430 -47.14 10.82 -32.11
CA LYS A 430 -48.03 11.78 -31.41
C LYS A 430 -47.74 11.78 -29.90
N ARG A 431 -47.19 12.92 -29.46
CA ARG A 431 -46.90 13.37 -28.06
C ARG A 431 -45.71 12.71 -27.35
N ARG A 432 -44.52 13.29 -27.54
CA ARG A 432 -43.36 13.11 -26.65
C ARG A 432 -43.71 13.54 -25.22
N LYS A 433 -43.68 12.60 -24.27
CA LYS A 433 -43.65 12.92 -22.83
C LYS A 433 -42.22 13.34 -22.45
N LEU A 434 -42.08 14.50 -21.83
CA LEU A 434 -40.83 14.97 -21.24
C LEU A 434 -40.45 14.07 -20.05
N THR A 435 -39.16 13.76 -19.91
CA THR A 435 -38.61 12.99 -18.79
C THR A 435 -38.64 13.79 -17.48
N ASN A 436 -38.83 13.13 -16.34
CA ASN A 436 -38.90 13.76 -15.01
C ASN A 436 -37.72 14.69 -14.68
N SER A 437 -36.50 14.35 -15.12
CA SER A 437 -35.31 15.20 -14.96
C SER A 437 -35.41 16.53 -15.72
N ARG A 438 -35.95 16.50 -16.94
CA ARG A 438 -36.14 17.69 -17.78
C ARG A 438 -37.29 18.57 -17.28
N LEU A 439 -38.34 17.95 -16.74
CA LEU A 439 -39.42 18.65 -16.03
C LEU A 439 -38.92 19.35 -14.75
N ALA A 440 -38.06 18.69 -13.97
CA ALA A 440 -37.45 19.29 -12.78
C ALA A 440 -36.52 20.46 -13.14
N TYR A 441 -35.75 20.33 -14.22
CA TYR A 441 -34.89 21.39 -14.73
C TYR A 441 -35.70 22.61 -15.22
N GLU A 442 -36.76 22.39 -16.00
CA GLU A 442 -37.64 23.47 -16.52
C GLU A 442 -38.46 24.15 -15.40
N ALA A 443 -38.81 23.43 -14.33
CA ALA A 443 -39.44 23.99 -13.13
C ALA A 443 -38.45 24.82 -12.28
N ALA A 444 -37.17 24.43 -12.22
CA ALA A 444 -36.15 25.15 -11.46
C ALA A 444 -35.73 26.48 -12.10
N ILE A 445 -35.80 26.58 -13.43
CA ILE A 445 -35.44 27.80 -14.18
C ILE A 445 -36.65 28.72 -14.46
N GLY A 446 -37.86 28.32 -14.04
CA GLY A 446 -39.05 29.18 -13.99
C GLY A 446 -39.65 29.54 -15.35
N THR A 447 -39.28 28.85 -16.43
CA THR A 447 -39.60 29.34 -17.77
C THR A 447 -40.99 28.97 -18.28
N HIS A 448 -41.67 27.91 -17.78
CA HIS A 448 -42.99 27.54 -18.32
C HIS A 448 -44.02 26.82 -17.41
N LEU A 449 -43.73 26.44 -16.15
CA LEU A 449 -44.68 25.71 -15.28
C LEU A 449 -44.51 26.08 -13.79
N THR A 450 -45.58 26.09 -13.00
CA THR A 450 -45.54 26.38 -11.54
C THR A 450 -45.84 25.13 -10.71
N TRP A 451 -45.30 25.05 -9.49
CA TRP A 451 -45.51 23.92 -8.57
C TRP A 451 -46.98 23.71 -8.11
N ALA A 452 -47.87 24.66 -8.40
CA ALA A 452 -49.31 24.53 -8.15
C ALA A 452 -49.99 23.54 -9.11
N ASP A 453 -49.41 23.28 -10.28
CA ASP A 453 -50.02 22.49 -11.35
C ASP A 453 -49.96 20.97 -11.13
N TYR A 454 -49.28 20.51 -10.06
CA TYR A 454 -49.11 19.08 -9.73
C TYR A 454 -49.38 18.71 -8.26
N GLY A 455 -50.28 19.45 -7.59
CA GLY A 455 -50.92 18.97 -6.35
C GLY A 455 -50.15 19.18 -5.04
N GLY A 456 -49.05 19.94 -5.04
CA GLY A 456 -48.34 20.34 -3.82
C GLY A 456 -47.55 19.23 -3.12
N LEU A 457 -46.56 19.62 -2.30
CA LEU A 457 -45.76 18.69 -1.49
C LEU A 457 -46.56 18.24 -0.26
N THR A 458 -46.85 16.94 -0.17
CA THR A 458 -47.33 16.33 1.08
C THR A 458 -46.17 15.69 1.82
N SER A 459 -45.99 16.08 3.08
CA SER A 459 -44.97 15.54 3.97
C SER A 459 -45.23 14.07 4.31
N THR A 460 -44.19 13.23 4.23
CA THR A 460 -44.23 11.78 4.52
C THR A 460 -44.09 11.44 6.01
N ARG A 461 -44.03 12.42 6.92
CA ARG A 461 -43.99 12.15 8.38
C ARG A 461 -45.30 11.54 8.86
N ARG A 462 -45.21 10.45 9.64
CA ARG A 462 -46.36 9.85 10.33
C ARG A 462 -46.94 10.86 11.32
N ARG A 463 -48.26 10.81 11.49
CA ARG A 463 -49.05 11.84 12.19
C ARG A 463 -48.71 11.96 13.69
N GLU A 464 -48.11 10.93 14.28
CA GLU A 464 -47.75 10.85 15.71
C GLU A 464 -46.40 11.53 16.03
N GLU A 465 -45.55 11.80 15.02
CA GLU A 465 -44.23 12.44 15.20
C GLU A 465 -44.27 13.97 14.93
N ARG A 466 -45.45 14.58 15.03
CA ARG A 466 -45.63 16.04 14.81
C ARG A 466 -45.79 16.84 16.09
N GLU A 467 -45.73 16.22 17.26
CA GLU A 467 -45.99 16.86 18.55
C GLU A 467 -44.84 16.71 19.56
N GLU A 468 -43.59 16.83 19.11
CA GLU A 468 -42.49 17.21 20.01
C GLU A 468 -42.02 18.63 19.66
N GLU A 469 -42.24 19.55 20.59
CA GLU A 469 -41.84 20.95 20.53
C GLU A 469 -40.32 21.09 20.49
N GLU A 470 -39.84 21.90 19.55
CA GLU A 470 -38.44 22.26 19.36
C GLU A 470 -37.90 23.04 20.58
N LEU A 471 -36.73 22.64 21.08
CA LEU A 471 -35.78 23.48 21.81
C LEU A 471 -34.47 23.57 21.03
#